data_AF-A0A2Z6IJF1-F1
#
_entry.id   AF-A0A2Z6IJF1-F1
#
_cell.length_a   1.000
_cell.length_b   1.000
_cell.length_c   1.000
_cell.angle_alpha   90.00
_cell.angle_beta   90.00
_cell.angle_gamma   90.00
#
_symmetry.space_group_name_H-M   'P 1'
#
loop_
_entity.id
_entity.type
_entity.pdbx_description
1 polymer ?
#
loop_
_entity_poly.entity_id
_entity_poly.type
_entity_poly.pdbx_seq_one_letter_code
_entity_poly.pdbx_strand_id
1 'polypeptide(L)'
;MDHSGHQEHGMGNAHPGAHGGHNHGAMIADFRRRFWVSLALTIPILLLSPLIQRLLGLEAALAFTGSSYVLFALSSGVYFYGGWPFLKGLFAELETRKPAMMTLIALAISVAYFYSSAVVFGVQGEVFFWELATLIDVMLLGHWIEMKSVLGLLAHWKNWCK
;
A
#
# COMPACT_ATOMS: atom_id res chain seq x y z
N MET A 1 20.25 44.11 -41.89
CA MET A 1 18.85 43.89 -41.45
C MET A 1 18.75 42.45 -40.96
N ASP A 2 18.09 42.31 -39.83
CA ASP A 2 18.18 41.21 -38.86
C ASP A 2 17.48 39.91 -39.29
N HIS A 3 17.92 38.79 -38.72
CA HIS A 3 17.47 37.43 -39.00
C HIS A 3 16.39 36.97 -37.99
N SER A 4 15.32 36.34 -38.51
CA SER A 4 14.52 35.23 -37.95
C SER A 4 14.06 35.25 -36.48
N GLY A 5 12.75 35.03 -36.27
CA GLY A 5 12.20 34.65 -34.96
C GLY A 5 10.81 34.01 -35.06
N HIS A 6 10.75 32.69 -35.23
CA HIS A 6 9.56 31.89 -34.98
C HIS A 6 9.26 31.89 -33.47
N GLN A 7 8.06 32.34 -33.07
CA GLN A 7 7.54 32.12 -31.72
C GLN A 7 6.88 30.74 -31.64
N GLU A 8 7.55 29.79 -30.97
CA GLU A 8 6.91 28.58 -30.45
C GLU A 8 6.35 28.88 -29.05
N HIS A 9 5.04 28.73 -28.91
CA HIS A 9 4.36 28.71 -27.61
C HIS A 9 4.63 27.38 -26.91
N GLY A 10 5.70 27.32 -26.12
CA GLY A 10 5.98 26.21 -25.22
C GLY A 10 5.00 26.19 -24.04
N MET A 11 4.17 25.16 -23.98
CA MET A 11 3.37 24.80 -22.81
C MET A 11 4.27 24.65 -21.58
N GLY A 12 4.03 25.47 -20.56
CA GLY A 12 4.65 25.34 -19.25
C GLY A 12 4.15 24.09 -18.53
N ASN A 13 4.82 22.96 -18.75
CA ASN A 13 4.79 21.84 -17.81
C ASN A 13 5.60 22.22 -16.58
N ALA A 14 4.93 22.79 -15.59
CA ALA A 14 5.45 22.92 -14.24
C ALA A 14 5.66 21.51 -13.68
N HIS A 15 6.90 21.02 -13.76
CA HIS A 15 7.39 19.89 -12.98
C HIS A 15 7.78 20.41 -11.58
N PRO A 16 7.06 20.09 -10.50
CA PRO A 16 7.58 20.29 -9.15
C PRO A 16 8.38 19.04 -8.79
N GLY A 17 9.70 19.16 -8.63
CA GLY A 17 10.49 18.12 -7.96
C GLY A 17 11.83 17.78 -8.59
N ALA A 18 12.69 18.77 -8.81
CA ALA A 18 14.09 18.56 -9.18
C ALA A 18 15.06 19.05 -8.08
N HIS A 19 14.86 18.61 -6.83
CA HIS A 19 15.88 18.71 -5.77
C HIS A 19 15.80 17.50 -4.83
N GLY A 20 16.76 16.56 -4.91
CA GLY A 20 16.80 15.45 -3.94
C GLY A 20 17.65 14.22 -4.29
N GLY A 21 18.89 14.40 -4.73
CA GLY A 21 19.84 13.31 -5.05
C GLY A 21 20.25 12.39 -3.88
N HIS A 22 19.68 12.56 -2.67
CA HIS A 22 20.03 11.78 -1.48
C HIS A 22 18.87 10.96 -0.87
N ASN A 23 17.66 10.95 -1.45
CA ASN A 23 16.46 10.39 -0.79
C ASN A 23 15.86 9.10 -1.38
N HIS A 24 16.34 8.60 -2.53
CA HIS A 24 15.72 7.42 -3.17
C HIS A 24 15.94 6.13 -2.37
N GLY A 25 17.13 5.93 -1.80
CA GLY A 25 17.42 4.78 -0.95
C GLY A 25 16.62 4.75 0.35
N ALA A 26 16.35 5.92 0.92
CA ALA A 26 15.56 6.06 2.15
C ALA A 26 14.08 5.68 1.93
N MET A 27 13.49 6.08 0.80
CA MET A 27 12.11 5.66 0.46
C MET A 27 12.01 4.15 0.22
N ILE A 28 12.97 3.55 -0.49
CA ILE A 28 12.99 2.09 -0.73
C ILE A 28 13.12 1.32 0.59
N ALA A 29 13.95 1.80 1.51
CA ALA A 29 14.11 1.19 2.82
C ALA A 29 12.83 1.29 3.67
N ASP A 30 12.07 2.39 3.57
CA ASP A 30 10.80 2.58 4.28
C ASP A 30 9.73 1.60 3.79
N PHE A 31 9.51 1.49 2.47
CA PHE A 31 8.57 0.50 1.91
C PHE A 31 8.96 -0.94 2.24
N ARG A 32 10.25 -1.27 2.17
CA ARG A 32 10.75 -2.59 2.57
C ARG A 32 10.48 -2.88 4.05
N ARG A 33 10.75 -1.93 4.94
CA ARG A 33 10.51 -2.10 6.38
C ARG A 33 9.01 -2.28 6.66
N ARG A 34 8.16 -1.47 6.03
CA ARG A 34 6.69 -1.59 6.15
C ARG A 34 6.22 -2.95 5.68
N PHE A 35 6.67 -3.41 4.52
CA PHE A 35 6.33 -4.73 3.99
C PHE A 35 6.67 -5.84 4.98
N TRP A 36 7.90 -5.89 5.52
CA TRP A 36 8.27 -6.97 6.44
C TRP A 36 7.51 -6.95 7.77
N VAL A 37 7.22 -5.76 8.30
CA VAL A 37 6.42 -5.62 9.52
C VAL A 37 4.98 -6.02 9.26
N SER A 38 4.37 -5.53 8.18
CA SER A 38 3.02 -5.90 7.77
C SER A 38 2.90 -7.39 7.51
N LEU A 39 3.84 -8.00 6.79
CA LEU A 39 3.87 -9.43 6.53
C LEU A 39 3.95 -10.26 7.82
N ALA A 40 4.78 -9.83 8.78
CA ALA A 40 4.88 -10.50 10.08
C ALA A 40 3.57 -10.44 10.88
N LEU A 41 2.80 -9.35 10.76
CA LEU A 41 1.47 -9.19 11.34
C LEU A 41 0.39 -9.95 10.54
N THR A 42 0.55 -10.09 9.21
CA THR A 42 -0.38 -10.82 8.36
C THR A 42 -0.39 -12.31 8.66
N ILE A 43 0.75 -12.90 9.03
CA ILE A 43 0.83 -14.32 9.39
C ILE A 43 -0.17 -14.70 10.50
N PRO A 44 -0.17 -14.07 11.69
CA PRO A 44 -1.16 -14.39 12.72
C PRO A 44 -2.59 -14.03 12.30
N ILE A 45 -2.80 -12.99 11.48
CA ILE A 45 -4.15 -12.67 10.94
C ILE A 45 -4.68 -13.82 10.07
N LEU A 46 -3.85 -14.38 9.19
CA LEU A 46 -4.23 -15.51 8.34
C LEU A 46 -4.57 -16.75 9.17
N LEU A 47 -3.77 -17.05 10.20
CA LEU A 47 -4.02 -18.20 11.08
C LEU A 47 -5.32 -18.04 11.90
N LEU A 48 -5.65 -16.82 12.30
CA LEU A 48 -6.87 -16.54 13.06
C LEU A 48 -8.10 -16.34 12.17
N SER A 49 -7.94 -16.23 10.84
CA SER A 49 -9.04 -15.92 9.92
C SER A 49 -10.07 -17.07 9.86
N PRO A 50 -11.38 -16.78 10.05
CA PRO A 50 -12.44 -17.79 9.99
C PRO A 50 -12.43 -18.58 8.68
N LEU A 51 -12.21 -17.92 7.54
CA LEU A 51 -12.20 -18.56 6.22
C LEU A 51 -11.05 -19.58 6.11
N ILE A 52 -9.85 -19.21 6.58
CA ILE A 52 -8.69 -20.11 6.62
C ILE A 52 -8.93 -21.27 7.59
N GLN A 53 -9.52 -21.01 8.75
CA GLN A 53 -9.87 -22.05 9.72
C GLN A 53 -10.92 -23.03 9.18
N ARG A 54 -11.92 -22.53 8.43
CA ARG A 54 -12.90 -23.38 7.72
C ARG A 54 -12.21 -24.28 6.71
N LEU A 55 -11.32 -23.70 5.91
CA LEU A 55 -10.57 -24.43 4.88
C LEU A 55 -9.66 -25.51 5.46
N LEU A 56 -9.03 -25.24 6.61
CA LEU A 56 -8.13 -26.17 7.31
C LEU A 56 -8.85 -27.12 8.27
N GLY A 57 -10.17 -26.98 8.45
CA GLY A 57 -10.95 -27.79 9.40
C GLY A 57 -10.60 -27.54 10.87
N LEU A 58 -10.02 -26.38 11.20
CA LEU A 58 -9.54 -26.03 12.55
C LEU A 58 -10.52 -25.17 13.34
N GLU A 59 -11.75 -24.97 12.84
CA GLU A 59 -12.77 -24.11 13.45
C GLU A 59 -12.98 -24.41 14.94
N ALA A 60 -13.05 -25.69 15.33
CA ALA A 60 -13.28 -26.08 16.72
C ALA A 60 -12.07 -25.92 17.65
N ALA A 61 -10.85 -25.83 17.10
CA ALA A 61 -9.61 -25.77 17.88
C ALA A 61 -9.13 -24.32 18.14
N LEU A 62 -9.49 -23.38 17.27
CA LEU A 62 -9.00 -21.99 17.30
C LEU A 62 -10.11 -20.94 17.44
N ALA A 63 -11.39 -21.31 17.34
CA ALA A 63 -12.50 -20.39 17.62
C ALA A 63 -12.69 -20.21 19.13
N PHE A 64 -11.91 -19.31 19.73
CA PHE A 64 -12.15 -18.85 21.10
C PHE A 64 -13.02 -17.58 21.10
N THR A 65 -13.84 -17.42 22.14
CA THR A 65 -14.67 -16.23 22.38
C THR A 65 -13.78 -15.00 22.58
N GLY A 66 -13.42 -14.33 21.50
CA GLY A 66 -12.51 -13.17 21.51
C GLY A 66 -11.55 -13.06 20.32
N SER A 67 -11.46 -14.09 19.47
CA SER A 67 -10.57 -14.08 18.30
C SER A 67 -10.84 -12.91 17.35
N SER A 68 -12.10 -12.49 17.23
CA SER A 68 -12.53 -11.34 16.43
C SER A 68 -11.90 -10.01 16.89
N TYR A 69 -11.76 -9.80 18.21
CA TYR A 69 -11.13 -8.60 18.76
C TYR A 69 -9.61 -8.63 18.57
N VAL A 70 -9.00 -9.80 18.66
CA VAL A 70 -7.57 -9.99 18.38
C VAL A 70 -7.28 -9.73 16.89
N LEU A 71 -8.10 -10.27 16.00
CA LEU A 71 -8.03 -10.00 14.56
C LEU A 71 -8.18 -8.51 14.28
N PHE A 72 -9.18 -7.86 14.86
CA PHE A 72 -9.36 -6.42 14.73
C PHE A 72 -8.11 -5.65 15.17
N ALA A 73 -7.53 -5.98 16.33
CA ALA A 73 -6.32 -5.30 16.83
C ALA A 73 -5.11 -5.50 15.90
N LEU A 74 -4.86 -6.73 15.45
CA LEU A 74 -3.75 -7.03 14.53
C LEU A 74 -3.94 -6.32 13.18
N SER A 75 -5.14 -6.42 12.60
CA SER A 75 -5.48 -5.78 11.34
C SER A 75 -5.48 -4.26 11.42
N SER A 76 -5.82 -3.69 12.57
CA SER A 76 -5.65 -2.25 12.83
C SER A 76 -4.18 -1.86 12.74
N GLY A 77 -3.28 -2.66 13.33
CA GLY A 77 -1.84 -2.48 13.19
C GLY A 77 -1.39 -2.47 11.73
N VAL A 78 -1.83 -3.44 10.93
CA VAL A 78 -1.49 -3.51 9.50
C VAL A 78 -2.09 -2.33 8.72
N TYR A 79 -3.35 -1.99 8.97
CA TYR A 79 -4.04 -0.88 8.32
C TYR A 79 -3.37 0.46 8.57
N PHE A 80 -3.07 0.79 9.84
CA PHE A 80 -2.46 2.07 10.18
C PHE A 80 -0.97 2.13 9.83
N TYR A 81 -0.21 1.04 10.01
CA TYR A 81 1.24 1.06 9.76
C TYR A 81 1.58 0.79 8.28
N GLY A 82 1.06 -0.32 7.75
CA GLY A 82 1.27 -0.75 6.37
C GLY A 82 0.44 0.04 5.37
N GLY A 83 -0.79 0.42 5.74
CA GLY A 83 -1.71 1.18 4.89
C GLY A 83 -1.39 2.69 4.80
N TRP A 84 -0.60 3.23 5.73
CA TRP A 84 -0.26 4.66 5.81
C TRP A 84 0.17 5.34 4.49
N PRO A 85 1.09 4.78 3.67
CA PRO A 85 1.48 5.42 2.41
C PRO A 85 0.31 5.58 1.43
N PHE A 86 -0.62 4.61 1.38
CA PHE A 86 -1.80 4.67 0.53
C PHE A 86 -2.80 5.70 1.05
N LEU A 87 -3.05 5.73 2.37
CA LEU A 87 -3.92 6.73 2.98
C LEU A 87 -3.42 8.16 2.77
N LYS A 88 -2.10 8.40 2.92
CA LYS A 88 -1.52 9.71 2.58
C LYS A 88 -1.66 10.04 1.10
N GLY A 89 -1.47 9.07 0.22
CA GLY A 89 -1.67 9.23 -1.22
C GLY A 89 -3.10 9.63 -1.58
N LEU A 90 -4.09 9.00 -0.93
CA LEU A 90 -5.51 9.36 -1.07
C LEU A 90 -5.77 10.83 -0.75
N PHE A 91 -5.29 11.32 0.39
CA PHE A 91 -5.52 12.72 0.78
C PHE A 91 -4.89 13.69 -0.23
N ALA A 92 -3.67 13.41 -0.70
CA ALA A 92 -2.98 14.24 -1.69
C ALA A 92 -3.68 14.24 -3.08
N GLU A 93 -4.13 13.07 -3.54
CA GLU A 93 -4.86 12.94 -4.81
C GLU A 93 -6.25 13.59 -4.75
N LEU A 94 -6.91 13.49 -3.59
CA LEU A 94 -8.22 14.09 -3.36
C LEU A 94 -8.14 15.63 -3.33
N GLU A 95 -7.11 16.18 -2.69
CA GLU A 95 -6.84 17.63 -2.69
C GLU A 95 -6.62 18.16 -4.11
N THR A 96 -5.87 17.41 -4.92
CA THR A 96 -5.60 17.77 -6.33
C THR A 96 -6.75 17.41 -7.28
N ARG A 97 -7.85 16.83 -6.77
CA ARG A 97 -9.03 16.36 -7.51
C ARG A 97 -8.71 15.46 -8.71
N LYS A 98 -7.64 14.68 -8.59
CA LYS A 98 -7.17 13.75 -9.63
C LYS A 98 -6.99 12.37 -9.01
N PRO A 99 -8.09 11.59 -8.85
CA PRO A 99 -8.00 10.25 -8.30
C PRO A 99 -7.18 9.36 -9.24
N ALA A 100 -6.17 8.68 -8.70
CA ALA A 100 -5.34 7.75 -9.43
C ALA A 100 -5.25 6.40 -8.67
N MET A 101 -4.11 5.73 -8.77
CA MET A 101 -3.91 4.38 -8.23
C MET A 101 -3.96 4.35 -6.69
N MET A 102 -3.40 5.36 -6.02
CA MET A 102 -3.32 5.36 -4.55
C MET A 102 -4.70 5.55 -3.93
N THR A 103 -5.54 6.41 -4.51
CA THR A 103 -6.93 6.60 -4.09
C THR A 103 -7.74 5.32 -4.13
N LEU A 104 -7.66 4.54 -5.22
CA LEU A 104 -8.41 3.30 -5.37
C LEU A 104 -7.98 2.24 -4.35
N ILE A 105 -6.67 2.08 -4.15
CA ILE A 105 -6.13 1.15 -3.16
C ILE A 105 -6.54 1.58 -1.75
N ALA A 106 -6.36 2.85 -1.41
CA ALA A 106 -6.72 3.41 -0.11
C ALA A 106 -8.21 3.24 0.19
N LEU A 107 -9.07 3.44 -0.80
CA LEU A 107 -10.50 3.22 -0.66
C LEU A 107 -10.82 1.75 -0.39
N ALA A 108 -10.23 0.82 -1.16
CA ALA A 108 -10.44 -0.61 -0.99
C ALA A 108 -10.06 -1.09 0.43
N ILE A 109 -8.87 -0.71 0.91
CA ILE A 109 -8.43 -1.06 2.27
C ILE A 109 -9.27 -0.40 3.35
N SER A 110 -9.72 0.84 3.13
CA SER A 110 -10.56 1.57 4.09
C SER A 110 -11.92 0.90 4.21
N VAL A 111 -12.58 0.60 3.10
CA VAL A 111 -13.87 -0.08 3.08
C VAL A 111 -13.77 -1.45 3.76
N ALA A 112 -12.74 -2.24 3.43
CA ALA A 112 -12.53 -3.54 4.07
C ALA A 112 -12.31 -3.40 5.59
N TYR A 113 -11.54 -2.41 6.04
CA TYR A 113 -11.28 -2.16 7.45
C TYR A 113 -12.55 -1.77 8.20
N PHE A 114 -13.25 -0.73 7.75
CA PHE A 114 -14.41 -0.19 8.46
C PHE A 114 -15.60 -1.16 8.45
N TYR A 115 -15.83 -1.86 7.33
CA TYR A 115 -16.86 -2.90 7.28
C TYR A 115 -16.55 -4.04 8.26
N SER A 116 -15.33 -4.58 8.22
CA SER A 116 -14.93 -5.68 9.13
C SER A 116 -14.98 -5.26 10.59
N SER A 117 -14.61 -4.01 10.88
CA SER A 117 -14.73 -3.42 12.22
C SER A 117 -16.19 -3.37 12.67
N ALA A 118 -17.10 -2.91 11.80
CA ALA A 118 -18.52 -2.87 12.11
C ALA A 118 -19.09 -4.27 12.43
N VAL A 119 -18.65 -5.29 11.70
CA VAL A 119 -19.02 -6.69 11.97
C VAL A 119 -18.55 -7.14 13.35
N VAL A 120 -17.31 -6.81 13.74
CA VAL A 120 -16.78 -7.12 15.09
C VAL A 120 -17.60 -6.48 16.20
N PHE A 121 -18.14 -5.27 15.98
CA PHE A 121 -18.91 -4.53 16.98
C PHE A 121 -20.43 -4.79 16.96
N GLY A 122 -20.92 -5.73 16.15
CA GLY A 122 -22.30 -6.22 16.23
C GLY A 122 -23.11 -6.13 14.94
N VAL A 123 -22.52 -5.72 13.82
CA VAL A 123 -23.16 -5.88 12.50
C VAL A 123 -23.10 -7.36 12.09
N GLN A 124 -24.20 -7.89 11.57
CA GLN A 124 -24.21 -9.24 11.02
C GLN A 124 -23.46 -9.28 9.68
N GLY A 125 -22.43 -10.12 9.60
CA GLY A 125 -21.62 -10.27 8.39
C GLY A 125 -20.39 -11.16 8.63
N GLU A 126 -19.57 -11.29 7.59
CA GLU A 126 -18.29 -11.98 7.63
C GLU A 126 -17.16 -10.95 7.68
N VAL A 127 -16.08 -11.23 8.40
CA VAL A 127 -14.94 -10.30 8.53
C VAL A 127 -13.95 -10.48 7.37
N PHE A 128 -13.49 -9.36 6.80
CA PHE A 128 -12.57 -9.34 5.65
C PHE A 128 -11.14 -8.88 6.03
N PHE A 129 -10.73 -9.19 7.27
CA PHE A 129 -9.45 -8.73 7.82
C PHE A 129 -8.22 -9.33 7.13
N TRP A 130 -8.34 -10.57 6.64
CA TRP A 130 -7.24 -11.24 5.96
C TRP A 130 -7.09 -10.76 4.51
N GLU A 131 -8.20 -10.44 3.84
CA GLU A 131 -8.20 -9.77 2.53
C GLU A 131 -7.57 -8.39 2.64
N LEU A 132 -7.93 -7.62 3.68
CA LEU A 132 -7.28 -6.34 3.97
C LEU A 132 -5.76 -6.49 4.13
N ALA A 133 -5.32 -7.45 4.94
CA ALA A 133 -3.90 -7.62 5.24
C ALA A 133 -3.10 -8.05 4.01
N THR A 134 -3.61 -9.04 3.27
CA THR A 134 -2.98 -9.53 2.03
C THR A 134 -2.98 -8.48 0.92
N LEU A 135 -4.04 -7.68 0.78
CA LEU A 135 -4.09 -6.57 -0.17
C LEU A 135 -3.02 -5.53 0.15
N ILE A 136 -2.89 -5.12 1.42
CA ILE A 136 -1.82 -4.19 1.85
C ILE A 136 -0.43 -4.77 1.54
N ASP A 137 -0.19 -6.03 1.86
CA ASP A 137 1.11 -6.68 1.62
C ASP A 137 1.48 -6.75 0.13
N VAL A 138 0.55 -7.16 -0.74
CA VAL A 138 0.77 -7.23 -2.19
C VAL A 138 1.01 -5.84 -2.76
N MET A 139 0.30 -4.81 -2.29
CA MET A 139 0.49 -3.44 -2.76
C MET A 139 1.83 -2.85 -2.29
N LEU A 140 2.24 -3.09 -1.04
CA LEU A 140 3.56 -2.70 -0.54
C LEU A 140 4.67 -3.40 -1.31
N LEU A 141 4.49 -4.69 -1.60
CA LEU A 141 5.42 -5.48 -2.41
C LEU A 141 5.53 -4.91 -3.83
N GLY A 142 4.40 -4.58 -4.46
CA GLY A 142 4.35 -3.99 -5.81
C GLY A 142 5.13 -2.67 -5.89
N HIS A 143 4.86 -1.73 -4.98
CA HIS A 143 5.57 -0.45 -4.92
C HIS A 143 7.06 -0.65 -4.63
N TRP A 144 7.42 -1.62 -3.79
CA TRP A 144 8.82 -1.94 -3.53
C TRP A 144 9.54 -2.51 -4.78
N ILE A 145 8.86 -3.35 -5.56
CA ILE A 145 9.41 -3.90 -6.81
C ILE A 145 9.55 -2.81 -7.88
N GLU A 146 8.55 -1.94 -8.03
CA GLU A 146 8.59 -0.80 -8.97
C GLU A 146 9.80 0.10 -8.71
N MET A 147 10.10 0.41 -7.44
CA MET A 147 11.28 1.21 -7.11
C MET A 147 12.61 0.48 -7.36
N LYS A 148 12.65 -0.85 -7.22
CA LYS A 148 13.86 -1.65 -7.48
C LYS A 148 14.14 -1.86 -8.97
N SER A 149 13.10 -2.00 -9.81
CA SER A 149 13.27 -2.24 -11.24
C SER A 149 13.84 -1.02 -11.98
N VAL A 150 13.46 0.20 -11.58
CA VAL A 150 14.01 1.45 -12.12
C VAL A 150 15.53 1.56 -11.88
N LEU A 151 16.00 1.10 -10.71
CA LEU A 151 17.42 1.10 -10.37
C LEU A 151 18.24 0.06 -11.15
N GLY A 152 17.65 -1.09 -11.49
CA GLY A 152 18.33 -2.15 -12.25
C GLY A 152 18.66 -1.76 -13.69
N LEU A 153 17.76 -1.01 -14.35
CA LEU A 153 17.97 -0.56 -15.73
C LEU A 153 19.03 0.54 -15.85
N LEU A 154 19.08 1.47 -14.89
CA LEU A 154 20.07 2.56 -14.88
C LEU A 154 21.50 2.06 -14.61
N ALA A 155 21.66 1.01 -13.79
CA ALA A 155 22.96 0.40 -13.53
C ALA A 155 23.54 -0.31 -14.77
N HIS A 156 22.69 -0.97 -15.57
CA HIS A 156 23.11 -1.59 -16.82
C HIS A 156 23.49 -0.53 -17.88
N TRP A 157 22.69 0.54 -18.02
CA TRP A 157 22.96 1.60 -18.99
C TRP A 157 24.28 2.33 -18.72
N LYS A 158 24.61 2.56 -17.45
CA LYS A 158 25.86 3.22 -17.05
C LYS A 158 27.12 2.37 -17.31
N ASN A 159 26.99 1.04 -17.30
CA ASN A 159 28.08 0.13 -17.68
C ASN A 159 28.24 -0.03 -19.19
N TRP A 160 27.19 0.23 -19.97
CA TRP A 160 27.24 0.14 -21.44
C TRP A 160 27.76 1.43 -22.10
N CYS A 161 27.66 2.56 -21.40
CA CYS A 161 28.14 3.87 -21.85
C CYS A 161 29.56 4.21 -21.35
N LYS A 162 30.30 3.22 -20.84
CA LYS A 162 31.71 3.34 -20.41
C LYS A 162 32.58 2.44 -21.26
#